data_AF-A0A949YBG6-F1
#
_entry.id   AF-A0A949YBG6-F1
#
_cell.length_a   1.000
_cell.length_b   1.000
_cell.length_c   1.000
_cell.angle_alpha   90.00
_cell.angle_beta   90.00
_cell.angle_gamma   90.00
#
_symmetry.space_group_name_H-M   'P 1'
#
loop_
_entity.id
_entity.type
_entity.pdbx_description
1 polymer ?
#
loop_
_entity_poly.entity_id
_entity_poly.type
_entity_poly.pdbx_seq_one_letter_code
_entity_poly.pdbx_strand_id
1 'polypeptide(L)'
;MSDSEQTVAARIADSLVRQMKQFLLNSLVAFAWIAVLSPSHTSGVIESIQLNKPNLSGTWTLDLSASASLAALMNRIGARLLDQYFAASTRLTATLNQTGDILTVSTRGPGFALDQTLYLDGRIDTGGPNLLGATSLNTTAAWSKDNKQLVETHQIKTEQGKDGILVIKRYLIDQGKTLVLVFSLRLNAETYQSSARQIWRKQSTTGFGSSEFCPLSRSRILWKWKAGDATCSRELVRPD
;
A
#
# COMPACT_ATOMS: atom_id res chain seq x y z
N MET A 1 -8.36 18.92 37.76
CA MET A 1 -8.04 17.90 36.74
C MET A 1 -7.12 16.91 37.41
N SER A 2 -7.66 15.74 37.75
CA SER A 2 -7.16 14.85 38.81
C SER A 2 -6.26 13.77 38.22
N ASP A 3 -5.16 13.45 38.91
CA ASP A 3 -4.18 12.36 38.65
C ASP A 3 -4.80 10.96 38.41
N SER A 4 -6.10 10.80 38.65
CA SER A 4 -6.85 9.57 38.39
C SER A 4 -7.02 9.26 36.89
N GLU A 5 -7.09 10.25 36.00
CA GLU A 5 -7.29 10.02 34.55
C GLU A 5 -6.00 9.57 33.84
N GLN A 6 -4.84 10.10 34.24
CA GLN A 6 -3.54 9.64 33.71
C GLN A 6 -3.22 8.20 34.13
N THR A 7 -3.68 7.80 35.32
CA THR A 7 -3.44 6.45 35.85
C THR A 7 -4.26 5.39 35.10
N VAL A 8 -5.45 5.73 34.59
CA VAL A 8 -6.28 4.82 33.80
C VAL A 8 -5.73 4.66 32.38
N ALA A 9 -5.30 5.76 31.74
CA ALA A 9 -4.71 5.73 30.40
C ALA A 9 -3.42 4.90 30.35
N ALA A 10 -2.56 5.01 31.38
CA ALA A 10 -1.34 4.22 31.48
C ALA A 10 -1.61 2.71 31.67
N ARG A 11 -2.65 2.34 32.44
CA ARG A 11 -3.03 0.93 32.65
C ARG A 11 -3.61 0.28 31.39
N ILE A 12 -4.33 1.05 30.55
CA ILE A 12 -4.88 0.56 29.28
C ILE A 12 -3.77 0.35 28.26
N ALA A 13 -2.82 1.28 28.15
CA ALA A 13 -1.65 1.14 27.28
C ALA A 13 -0.80 -0.10 27.63
N ASP A 14 -0.59 -0.35 28.92
CA ASP A 14 0.25 -1.44 29.39
C ASP A 14 -0.43 -2.83 29.29
N SER A 15 -1.77 -2.86 29.28
CA SER A 15 -2.57 -4.05 28.99
C SER A 15 -2.52 -4.43 27.50
N LEU A 16 -2.58 -3.44 26.60
CA LEU A 16 -2.53 -3.66 25.15
C LEU A 16 -1.14 -4.12 24.67
N VAL A 17 -0.07 -3.58 25.26
CA VAL A 17 1.31 -4.02 24.95
C VAL A 17 1.56 -5.47 25.39
N ARG A 18 0.99 -5.89 26.53
CA ARG A 18 1.08 -7.28 26.99
C ARG A 18 0.29 -8.26 26.12
N GLN A 19 -0.90 -7.90 25.67
CA GLN A 19 -1.68 -8.75 24.75
C GLN A 19 -1.00 -8.91 23.37
N MET A 20 -0.36 -7.86 22.86
CA MET A 20 0.38 -7.95 21.59
C MET A 20 1.64 -8.82 21.69
N LYS A 21 2.35 -8.80 22.82
CA LYS A 21 3.51 -9.69 23.04
C LYS A 21 3.10 -11.17 23.11
N GLN A 22 1.94 -11.47 23.69
CA GLN A 22 1.44 -12.85 23.79
C GLN A 22 1.05 -13.43 22.42
N PHE A 23 0.57 -12.59 21.50
CA PHE A 23 0.19 -13.03 20.15
C PHE A 23 1.40 -13.31 19.24
N LEU A 24 2.52 -12.61 19.46
CA LEU A 24 3.74 -12.76 18.67
C LEU A 24 4.60 -13.99 19.03
N LEU A 25 4.32 -14.66 20.15
CA LEU A 25 5.10 -15.80 20.64
C LEU A 25 4.57 -17.18 20.23
N ASN A 26 3.41 -17.26 19.56
CA ASN A 26 2.76 -18.54 19.23
C ASN A 26 2.87 -19.01 17.76
N SER A 27 3.75 -18.42 16.94
CA SER A 27 3.94 -18.87 15.55
C SER A 27 5.37 -19.35 15.30
N LEU A 28 5.69 -20.50 15.89
CA LEU A 28 6.98 -21.18 15.71
C LEU A 28 6.73 -22.68 15.50
N VAL A 29 6.30 -23.11 14.31
CA VAL A 29 6.50 -24.49 13.80
C VAL A 29 6.56 -24.54 12.27
N ALA A 30 7.74 -24.93 11.77
CA ALA A 30 8.13 -25.68 10.57
C ALA A 30 7.36 -25.57 9.22
N PHE A 31 8.11 -25.40 8.13
CA PHE A 31 8.37 -26.50 7.18
C PHE A 31 9.69 -26.31 6.43
N ALA A 32 10.44 -27.41 6.32
CA ALA A 32 11.76 -27.53 5.75
C ALA A 32 11.73 -27.84 4.24
N TRP A 33 12.69 -27.25 3.52
CA TRP A 33 13.48 -27.80 2.41
C TRP A 33 12.87 -28.89 1.51
N ILE A 34 12.64 -28.53 0.24
CA ILE A 34 13.09 -29.35 -0.91
C ILE A 34 13.71 -28.43 -1.96
N ALA A 35 14.96 -28.70 -2.31
CA ALA A 35 15.68 -28.15 -3.45
C ALA A 35 15.50 -29.08 -4.66
N VAL A 36 15.22 -28.51 -5.84
CA VAL A 36 15.53 -29.14 -7.13
C VAL A 36 16.01 -28.06 -8.11
N LEU A 37 17.11 -28.41 -8.80
CA LEU A 37 17.90 -27.62 -9.72
C LEU A 37 17.20 -27.30 -11.06
N SER A 38 17.39 -26.04 -11.51
CA SER A 38 17.67 -25.57 -12.90
C SER A 38 16.55 -25.70 -13.97
N PRO A 39 16.52 -24.88 -15.05
CA PRO A 39 17.62 -24.09 -15.64
C PRO A 39 17.35 -22.59 -15.85
N SER A 40 18.44 -21.86 -16.01
CA SER A 40 18.53 -20.48 -16.50
C SER A 40 18.00 -20.39 -17.94
N HIS A 41 16.74 -19.99 -18.09
CA HIS A 41 16.24 -19.52 -19.37
C HIS A 41 16.63 -18.06 -19.56
N THR A 42 17.65 -17.85 -20.39
CA THR A 42 17.77 -16.67 -21.24
C THR A 42 16.49 -16.55 -22.07
N SER A 43 15.51 -15.79 -21.56
CA SER A 43 14.41 -15.30 -22.39
C SER A 43 14.81 -13.95 -22.92
N GLY A 44 14.98 -13.92 -24.24
CA GLY A 44 15.21 -12.72 -25.01
C GLY A 44 14.16 -11.67 -24.71
N VAL A 45 14.58 -10.43 -24.94
CA VAL A 45 13.73 -9.25 -25.01
C VAL A 45 12.63 -9.51 -26.04
N ILE A 46 11.49 -10.04 -25.57
CA ILE A 46 10.23 -9.87 -26.27
C ILE A 46 9.81 -8.46 -25.87
N GLU A 47 10.22 -7.50 -26.68
CA GLU A 47 9.61 -6.18 -26.74
C GLU A 47 8.18 -6.40 -27.27
N SER A 48 7.31 -6.96 -26.42
CA SER A 48 5.89 -7.02 -26.71
C SER A 48 5.47 -5.56 -26.80
N ILE A 49 4.85 -5.19 -27.91
CA ILE A 49 4.19 -3.92 -28.13
C ILE A 49 3.06 -3.83 -27.09
N GLN A 50 3.41 -3.50 -25.84
CA GLN A 50 2.47 -3.20 -24.78
C GLN A 50 1.92 -1.83 -25.11
N LEU A 51 0.73 -1.84 -25.67
CA LEU A 51 -0.14 -0.70 -25.87
C LEU A 51 -0.18 0.20 -24.62
N ASN A 52 0.70 1.21 -24.54
CA ASN A 52 0.75 2.41 -23.67
C ASN A 52 -0.01 2.40 -22.31
N LYS A 53 -0.07 1.28 -21.57
CA LYS A 53 -0.66 1.23 -20.23
C LYS A 53 0.35 1.82 -19.23
N PRO A 54 -0.05 2.80 -18.39
CA PRO A 54 0.82 3.31 -17.34
C PRO A 54 1.30 2.19 -16.40
N ASN A 55 2.57 2.24 -16.02
CA ASN A 55 3.11 1.35 -14.99
C ASN A 55 2.85 1.95 -13.60
N LEU A 56 1.95 1.34 -12.83
CA LEU A 56 1.60 1.80 -11.48
C LEU A 56 2.62 1.37 -10.40
N SER A 57 3.63 0.58 -10.76
CA SER A 57 4.60 0.02 -9.82
C SER A 57 5.43 1.10 -9.11
N GLY A 58 5.69 0.85 -7.83
CA GLY A 58 6.50 1.68 -6.97
C GLY A 58 5.96 1.74 -5.55
N THR A 59 6.69 2.44 -4.70
CA THR A 59 6.26 2.76 -3.34
C THR A 59 5.66 4.16 -3.33
N TRP A 60 4.51 4.31 -2.70
CA TRP A 60 3.69 5.50 -2.71
C TRP A 60 3.35 5.90 -1.27
N THR A 61 3.47 7.18 -0.93
CA THR A 61 3.06 7.71 0.37
C THR A 61 1.79 8.53 0.21
N LEU A 62 0.80 8.31 1.07
CA LEU A 62 -0.42 9.10 1.11
C LEU A 62 -0.11 10.54 1.54
N ASP A 63 -0.52 11.49 0.72
CA ASP A 63 -0.51 12.92 1.03
C ASP A 63 -1.86 13.30 1.63
N LEU A 64 -1.95 13.22 2.96
CA LEU A 64 -3.17 13.56 3.70
C LEU A 64 -3.62 15.01 3.46
N SER A 65 -2.67 15.93 3.24
CA SER A 65 -2.97 17.35 3.03
C SER A 65 -3.59 17.64 1.66
N ALA A 66 -3.21 16.85 0.65
CA ALA A 66 -3.76 16.95 -0.71
C ALA A 66 -4.96 16.02 -0.96
N SER A 67 -5.33 15.20 0.02
CA SER A 67 -6.40 14.20 -0.09
C SER A 67 -7.69 14.69 0.56
N ALA A 68 -8.82 14.28 -0.01
CA ALA A 68 -10.10 14.34 0.69
C ALA A 68 -10.18 13.23 1.74
N SER A 69 -10.81 13.52 2.88
CA SER A 69 -11.07 12.51 3.91
C SER A 69 -12.01 11.41 3.39
N LEU A 70 -11.68 10.16 3.70
CA LEU A 70 -12.56 9.01 3.41
C LEU A 70 -13.67 8.84 4.46
N ALA A 71 -13.67 9.61 5.54
CA ALA A 71 -14.59 9.44 6.66
C ALA A 71 -16.07 9.45 6.24
N ALA A 72 -16.47 10.34 5.32
CA ALA A 72 -17.84 10.39 4.82
C ALA A 72 -18.25 9.10 4.07
N LEU A 73 -17.34 8.52 3.27
CA LEU A 73 -17.58 7.25 2.60
C LEU A 73 -17.67 6.09 3.61
N MET A 74 -16.72 6.05 4.54
CA MET A 74 -16.66 5.05 5.59
C MET A 74 -17.90 5.09 6.50
N ASN A 75 -18.40 6.28 6.84
CA ASN A 75 -19.64 6.45 7.58
C ASN A 75 -20.83 5.84 6.83
N ARG A 76 -20.96 6.12 5.52
CA ARG A 76 -22.03 5.53 4.70
C ARG A 76 -21.93 4.00 4.60
N ILE A 77 -20.72 3.47 4.62
CA ILE A 77 -20.46 2.02 4.63
C ILE A 77 -20.71 1.41 6.03
N GLY A 78 -20.93 2.23 7.05
CA GLY A 78 -21.16 1.79 8.42
C GLY A 78 -19.89 1.47 9.20
N ALA A 79 -18.72 1.92 8.73
CA ALA A 79 -17.47 1.77 9.47
C ALA A 79 -17.53 2.51 10.81
N ARG A 80 -16.82 1.98 11.82
CA ARG A 80 -16.84 2.53 13.18
C ARG A 80 -16.18 3.91 13.23
N LEU A 81 -16.64 4.77 14.13
CA LEU A 81 -16.11 6.14 14.27
C LEU A 81 -14.60 6.18 14.51
N LEU A 82 -14.07 5.21 15.27
CA LEU A 82 -12.62 5.09 15.48
C LEU A 82 -11.89 4.78 14.18
N ASP A 83 -12.40 3.86 13.36
CA ASP A 83 -11.79 3.51 12.07
C ASP A 83 -11.81 4.72 11.12
N GLN A 84 -12.89 5.51 11.14
CA GLN A 84 -12.99 6.76 10.38
C GLN A 84 -11.93 7.79 10.81
N TYR A 85 -11.74 7.96 12.12
CA TYR A 85 -10.74 8.87 12.67
C TYR A 85 -9.31 8.44 12.33
N PHE A 86 -9.01 7.14 12.49
CA PHE A 86 -7.72 6.59 12.09
C PHE A 86 -7.50 6.76 10.58
N ALA A 87 -8.48 6.44 9.74
CA ALA A 87 -8.34 6.60 8.28
C ALA A 87 -8.07 8.05 7.84
N ALA A 88 -8.57 9.04 8.58
CA ALA A 88 -8.37 10.46 8.28
C ALA A 88 -6.99 11.01 8.72
N SER A 89 -6.30 10.35 9.64
CA SER A 89 -5.08 10.87 10.28
C SER A 89 -3.85 9.99 10.08
N THR A 90 -4.03 8.73 9.71
CA THR A 90 -2.94 7.76 9.57
C THR A 90 -2.16 7.98 8.28
N ARG A 91 -0.84 8.08 8.43
CA ARG A 91 0.09 8.07 7.30
C ARG A 91 0.18 6.65 6.75
N LEU A 92 -0.13 6.52 5.46
CA LEU A 92 -0.11 5.25 4.76
C LEU A 92 1.00 5.24 3.71
N THR A 93 1.62 4.08 3.56
CA THR A 93 2.54 3.75 2.46
C THR A 93 1.97 2.56 1.71
N ALA A 94 1.89 2.64 0.39
CA ALA A 94 1.44 1.58 -0.48
C ALA A 94 2.57 1.14 -1.41
N THR A 95 2.87 -0.15 -1.45
CA THR A 95 3.76 -0.76 -2.44
C THR A 95 2.91 -1.43 -3.50
N LEU A 96 3.05 -0.97 -4.74
CA LEU A 96 2.39 -1.52 -5.91
C LEU A 96 3.42 -2.25 -6.76
N ASN A 97 3.10 -3.48 -7.17
CA ASN A 97 3.89 -4.23 -8.14
C ASN A 97 2.97 -4.75 -9.25
N GLN A 98 3.20 -4.27 -10.47
CA GLN A 98 2.44 -4.61 -11.66
C GLN A 98 3.27 -5.55 -12.54
N THR A 99 2.80 -6.78 -12.70
CA THR A 99 3.44 -7.82 -13.53
C THR A 99 2.42 -8.38 -14.51
N GLY A 100 2.57 -8.05 -15.80
CA GLY A 100 1.58 -8.41 -16.81
C GLY A 100 0.20 -7.82 -16.50
N ASP A 101 -0.82 -8.67 -16.46
CA ASP A 101 -2.19 -8.32 -16.08
C ASP A 101 -2.49 -8.58 -14.59
N ILE A 102 -1.47 -8.55 -13.72
CA ILE A 102 -1.63 -8.64 -12.26
C ILE A 102 -1.04 -7.40 -11.60
N LEU A 103 -1.80 -6.80 -10.68
CA LEU A 103 -1.33 -5.75 -9.79
C LEU A 103 -1.48 -6.21 -8.34
N THR A 104 -0.36 -6.35 -7.63
CA THR A 104 -0.37 -6.57 -6.18
C THR A 104 -0.20 -5.24 -5.46
N VAL A 105 -1.07 -4.97 -4.51
CA VAL A 105 -1.12 -3.74 -3.70
C VAL A 105 -0.93 -4.13 -2.25
N SER A 106 0.08 -3.56 -1.60
CA SER A 106 0.33 -3.75 -0.18
C SER A 106 0.36 -2.38 0.51
N THR A 107 -0.67 -2.07 1.29
CA THR A 107 -0.79 -0.81 2.01
C THR A 107 -0.51 -1.03 3.50
N ARG A 108 0.29 -0.15 4.10
CA ARG A 108 0.76 -0.23 5.48
C ARG A 108 0.69 1.11 6.17
N GLY A 109 0.40 1.10 7.47
CA GLY A 109 0.51 2.23 8.37
C GLY A 109 0.34 1.79 9.82
N PRO A 110 0.51 2.71 10.79
CA PRO A 110 0.22 2.43 12.20
C PRO A 110 -1.16 1.78 12.38
N GLY A 111 -1.18 0.54 12.89
CA GLY A 111 -2.42 -0.21 13.14
C GLY A 111 -3.20 -0.62 11.88
N PHE A 112 -2.63 -0.46 10.68
CA PHE A 112 -3.32 -0.72 9.41
C PHE A 112 -2.45 -1.56 8.47
N ALA A 113 -3.03 -2.65 7.96
CA ALA A 113 -2.45 -3.44 6.87
C ALA A 113 -3.57 -3.89 5.92
N LEU A 114 -3.32 -3.72 4.63
CA LEU A 114 -4.20 -4.21 3.56
C LEU A 114 -3.32 -4.80 2.47
N ASP A 115 -3.58 -6.05 2.11
CA ASP A 115 -3.00 -6.71 0.95
C ASP A 115 -4.10 -7.06 -0.04
N GLN A 116 -3.83 -6.82 -1.31
CA GLN A 116 -4.78 -7.01 -2.38
C GLN A 116 -4.05 -7.42 -3.66
N THR A 117 -4.64 -8.37 -4.38
CA THR A 117 -4.23 -8.75 -5.73
C THR A 117 -5.36 -8.40 -6.68
N LEU A 118 -5.04 -7.75 -7.79
CA LEU A 118 -5.99 -7.36 -8.82
C LEU A 118 -5.60 -7.99 -10.15
N TYR A 119 -6.52 -8.74 -10.74
CA TYR A 119 -6.43 -9.26 -12.09
C TYR A 119 -7.00 -8.21 -13.06
N LEU A 120 -6.14 -7.68 -13.94
CA LEU A 120 -6.40 -6.51 -14.80
C LEU A 120 -7.06 -6.86 -16.14
N ASP A 121 -7.47 -8.12 -16.32
CA ASP A 121 -8.12 -8.65 -17.51
C ASP A 121 -9.65 -8.61 -17.44
N GLY A 122 -10.21 -8.02 -16.37
CA GLY A 122 -11.64 -7.88 -16.17
C GLY A 122 -12.35 -9.13 -15.66
N ARG A 123 -11.60 -10.19 -15.30
CA ARG A 123 -12.22 -11.37 -14.66
C ARG A 123 -12.83 -10.99 -13.31
N ILE A 124 -13.86 -11.74 -12.93
CA ILE A 124 -14.44 -11.64 -11.58
C ILE A 124 -13.56 -12.45 -10.63
N ASP A 125 -13.08 -11.80 -9.58
CA ASP A 125 -12.39 -12.42 -8.46
C ASP A 125 -13.29 -12.38 -7.22
N THR A 126 -13.47 -13.52 -6.57
CA THR A 126 -14.40 -13.69 -5.45
C THR A 126 -13.67 -13.70 -4.12
N GLY A 127 -14.22 -13.04 -3.10
CA GLY A 127 -13.65 -13.06 -1.74
C GLY A 127 -12.56 -12.01 -1.52
N GLY A 128 -12.87 -10.75 -1.84
CA GLY A 128 -11.93 -9.63 -1.68
C GLY A 128 -11.73 -9.21 -0.22
N PRO A 129 -10.71 -8.37 0.05
CA PRO A 129 -10.43 -7.89 1.40
C PRO A 129 -11.57 -7.01 1.94
N ASN A 130 -11.54 -6.74 3.25
CA ASN A 130 -12.35 -5.66 3.80
C ASN A 130 -11.79 -4.32 3.32
N LEU A 131 -12.64 -3.52 2.68
CA LEU A 131 -12.30 -2.21 2.16
C LEU A 131 -13.19 -1.17 2.81
N LEU A 132 -12.57 -0.21 3.50
CA LEU A 132 -13.25 0.94 4.12
C LEU A 132 -14.36 0.54 5.13
N GLY A 133 -14.27 -0.66 5.71
CA GLY A 133 -15.29 -1.21 6.62
C GLY A 133 -16.33 -2.12 5.94
N ALA A 134 -16.29 -2.30 4.63
CA ALA A 134 -17.16 -3.23 3.91
C ALA A 134 -16.44 -4.50 3.48
N THR A 135 -17.17 -5.62 3.46
CA THR A 135 -16.70 -6.86 2.85
C THR A 135 -16.83 -6.76 1.33
N SER A 136 -15.73 -6.95 0.59
CA SER A 136 -15.77 -7.07 -0.86
C SER A 136 -16.19 -8.50 -1.25
N LEU A 137 -17.32 -8.63 -1.92
CA LEU A 137 -17.86 -9.91 -2.37
C LEU A 137 -17.19 -10.34 -3.67
N ASN A 138 -17.28 -9.47 -4.68
CA ASN A 138 -16.73 -9.68 -6.02
C ASN A 138 -15.93 -8.46 -6.43
N THR A 139 -14.78 -8.69 -7.05
CA THR A 139 -13.90 -7.65 -7.57
C THR A 139 -13.65 -7.88 -9.05
N THR A 140 -13.73 -6.82 -9.84
CA THR A 140 -13.26 -6.82 -11.23
C THR A 140 -12.34 -5.64 -11.44
N ALA A 141 -11.20 -5.81 -12.10
CA ALA A 141 -10.31 -4.73 -12.45
C ALA A 141 -9.93 -4.78 -13.92
N ALA A 142 -9.97 -3.63 -14.60
CA ALA A 142 -9.59 -3.53 -16.00
C ALA A 142 -9.12 -2.11 -16.32
N TRP A 143 -8.25 -2.01 -17.32
CA TRP A 143 -7.95 -0.71 -17.91
C TRP A 143 -9.18 -0.13 -18.60
N SER A 144 -9.39 1.17 -18.44
CA SER A 144 -10.35 1.95 -19.21
C SER A 144 -10.05 1.85 -20.71
N LYS A 145 -11.06 2.14 -21.55
CA LYS A 145 -10.94 2.03 -23.01
C LYS A 145 -9.79 2.85 -23.61
N ASP A 146 -9.43 3.96 -22.98
CA ASP A 146 -8.31 4.82 -23.39
C ASP A 146 -6.96 4.41 -22.79
N ASN A 147 -6.92 3.33 -22.00
CA ASN A 147 -5.78 2.83 -21.24
C ASN A 147 -5.14 3.85 -20.27
N LYS A 148 -5.85 4.93 -19.91
CA LYS A 148 -5.29 5.98 -19.02
C LYS A 148 -5.56 5.73 -17.55
N GLN A 149 -6.62 4.98 -17.25
CA GLN A 149 -7.08 4.73 -15.89
C GLN A 149 -7.29 3.25 -15.67
N LEU A 150 -6.81 2.73 -14.54
CA LEU A 150 -7.19 1.43 -14.04
C LEU A 150 -8.50 1.60 -13.24
N VAL A 151 -9.52 0.84 -13.61
CA VAL A 151 -10.83 0.86 -12.96
C VAL A 151 -11.05 -0.46 -12.25
N GLU A 152 -11.23 -0.37 -10.94
CA GLU A 152 -11.47 -1.46 -10.03
C GLU A 152 -12.90 -1.31 -9.48
N THR A 153 -13.70 -2.36 -9.56
CA THR A 153 -15.09 -2.36 -9.13
C THR A 153 -15.31 -3.48 -8.14
N HIS A 154 -15.76 -3.13 -6.94
CA HIS A 154 -16.12 -4.06 -5.87
C HIS A 154 -17.63 -4.05 -5.70
N GLN A 155 -18.23 -5.23 -5.77
CA GLN A 155 -19.51 -5.46 -5.12
C GLN A 155 -19.24 -5.62 -3.63
N ILE A 156 -19.89 -4.82 -2.82
CA ILE A 156 -19.63 -4.75 -1.39
C ILE A 156 -20.88 -5.06 -0.58
N LYS A 157 -20.65 -5.60 0.61
CA LYS A 157 -21.64 -5.67 1.68
C LYS A 157 -21.14 -4.87 2.88
N THR A 158 -21.96 -3.91 3.31
CA THR A 158 -21.68 -3.05 4.47
C THR A 158 -21.84 -3.83 5.78
N GLU A 159 -21.28 -3.32 6.89
CA GLU A 159 -21.51 -3.93 8.22
C GLU A 159 -22.99 -3.95 8.60
N GLN A 160 -23.77 -3.00 8.07
CA GLN A 160 -25.22 -2.89 8.26
C GLN A 160 -26.03 -3.84 7.35
N GLY A 161 -25.36 -4.66 6.54
CA GLY A 161 -25.99 -5.64 5.65
C GLY A 161 -26.53 -5.07 4.34
N LYS A 162 -26.31 -3.79 4.03
CA LYS A 162 -26.67 -3.18 2.74
C LYS A 162 -25.66 -3.58 1.66
N ASP A 163 -26.18 -3.91 0.48
CA ASP A 163 -25.37 -4.15 -0.71
C ASP A 163 -25.08 -2.85 -1.47
N GLY A 164 -23.94 -2.81 -2.14
CA GLY A 164 -23.55 -1.69 -2.97
C GLY A 164 -22.38 -1.98 -3.87
N ILE A 165 -21.91 -0.91 -4.53
CA ILE A 165 -20.77 -0.92 -5.43
C ILE A 165 -19.80 0.17 -4.98
N LEU A 166 -18.55 -0.23 -4.78
CA LEU A 166 -17.41 0.67 -4.60
C LEU A 166 -16.55 0.60 -5.86
N VAL A 167 -16.44 1.71 -6.58
CA VAL A 167 -15.54 1.86 -7.72
C VAL A 167 -14.32 2.65 -7.29
N ILE A 168 -13.14 2.12 -7.56
CA ILE A 168 -11.84 2.76 -7.33
C ILE A 168 -11.19 2.98 -8.69
N LYS A 169 -10.93 4.23 -9.04
CA LYS A 169 -10.16 4.59 -10.24
C LYS A 169 -8.76 5.00 -9.85
N ARG A 170 -7.76 4.42 -10.50
CA ARG A 170 -6.34 4.70 -10.30
C ARG A 170 -5.74 5.26 -11.58
N TYR A 171 -5.06 6.39 -11.49
CA TYR A 171 -4.35 6.96 -12.62
C TYR A 171 -3.16 7.80 -12.16
N LEU A 172 -2.20 7.96 -13.07
CA LEU A 172 -0.99 8.73 -12.81
C LEU A 172 -1.10 10.13 -13.38
N ILE A 173 -0.59 11.11 -12.63
CA ILE A 173 -0.37 12.49 -13.10
C ILE A 173 1.08 12.90 -12.80
N ASP A 174 1.45 14.14 -13.12
CA ASP A 174 2.79 14.70 -12.86
C ASP A 174 3.91 13.80 -13.40
N GLN A 175 3.75 13.32 -14.63
CA GLN A 175 4.71 12.41 -15.29
C GLN A 175 4.96 11.11 -14.49
N GLY A 176 3.96 10.59 -13.80
CA GLY A 176 4.08 9.34 -13.03
C GLY A 176 4.61 9.52 -11.61
N LYS A 177 4.76 10.75 -11.13
CA LYS A 177 5.20 11.06 -9.76
C LYS A 177 4.06 11.07 -8.75
N THR A 178 2.81 11.18 -9.22
CA THR A 178 1.63 11.23 -8.37
C THR A 178 0.62 10.19 -8.84
N LEU A 179 0.20 9.33 -7.92
CA LEU A 179 -0.88 8.37 -8.10
C LEU A 179 -2.15 8.95 -7.47
N VAL A 180 -3.22 9.01 -8.25
CA VAL A 180 -4.52 9.50 -7.82
C VAL A 180 -5.48 8.32 -7.69
N LEU A 181 -6.12 8.21 -6.54
CA LEU A 181 -7.20 7.27 -6.28
C LEU A 181 -8.51 8.04 -6.16
N VAL A 182 -9.51 7.70 -6.96
CA VAL A 182 -10.87 8.24 -6.84
C VAL A 182 -11.81 7.12 -6.44
N PHE A 183 -12.40 7.25 -5.26
CA PHE A 183 -13.38 6.34 -4.71
C PHE A 183 -14.77 6.85 -5.06
N SER A 184 -15.66 5.95 -5.47
CA SER A 184 -17.05 6.22 -5.79
C SER A 184 -17.92 5.13 -5.19
N LEU A 185 -18.80 5.50 -4.27
CA LEU A 185 -19.68 4.60 -3.56
C LEU A 185 -21.13 4.84 -3.97
N ARG A 186 -21.81 3.75 -4.34
CA ARG A 186 -23.26 3.70 -4.53
C ARG A 186 -23.83 2.51 -3.77
N LEU A 187 -24.73 2.76 -2.84
CA LEU A 187 -25.51 1.71 -2.18
C LEU A 187 -26.80 1.47 -2.97
N ASN A 188 -27.21 0.22 -3.12
CA ASN A 188 -28.30 -0.14 -4.04
C ASN A 188 -29.65 0.48 -3.66
N ALA A 189 -29.89 0.69 -2.36
CA ALA A 189 -31.10 1.31 -1.84
C ALA A 189 -31.11 2.85 -1.95
N GLU A 190 -30.03 3.46 -2.46
CA GLU A 190 -29.82 4.91 -2.40
C GLU A 190 -29.57 5.48 -3.81
N THR A 191 -30.20 6.63 -4.12
CA THR A 191 -30.00 7.35 -5.39
C THR A 191 -28.73 8.20 -5.39
N TYR A 192 -28.20 8.50 -4.20
CA TYR A 192 -27.05 9.38 -4.02
C TYR A 192 -25.72 8.62 -4.09
N GLN A 193 -24.83 9.08 -4.97
CA GLN A 193 -23.45 8.60 -5.05
C GLN A 193 -22.53 9.53 -4.26
N SER A 194 -21.63 8.97 -3.46
CA SER A 194 -20.56 9.74 -2.80
C SER A 194 -19.23 9.41 -3.42
N SER A 195 -18.31 10.37 -3.36
CA SER A 195 -16.94 10.19 -3.84
C SER A 195 -15.94 10.85 -2.92
N ALA A 196 -14.72 10.30 -2.91
CA ALA A 196 -13.57 10.92 -2.27
C ALA A 196 -12.33 10.67 -3.13
N ARG A 197 -11.33 11.52 -2.98
CA ARG A 197 -10.09 11.47 -3.76
C ARG A 197 -8.89 11.43 -2.83
N GLN A 198 -8.00 10.48 -3.04
CA GLN A 198 -6.70 10.42 -2.37
C GLN A 198 -5.56 10.70 -3.34
N ILE A 199 -4.53 11.35 -2.82
CA ILE A 199 -3.31 11.70 -3.53
C ILE A 199 -2.15 10.98 -2.90
N TRP A 200 -1.41 10.25 -3.73
CA TRP A 200 -0.28 9.45 -3.30
C TRP A 200 0.96 9.92 -4.06
N ARG A 201 2.02 10.23 -3.33
CA ARG A 201 3.29 10.70 -3.89
C ARG A 201 4.24 9.52 -4.02
N LYS A 202 4.87 9.38 -5.18
CA LYS A 202 5.88 8.35 -5.39
C LYS A 202 7.03 8.61 -4.44
N GLN A 203 7.41 7.61 -3.64
CA GLN A 203 8.64 7.68 -2.90
C GLN A 203 9.78 7.69 -3.91
N SER A 204 10.63 8.71 -3.79
CA SER A 204 11.90 8.65 -4.48
C SER A 204 12.63 7.44 -3.94
N THR A 205 13.01 6.52 -4.80
CA THR A 205 14.03 5.53 -4.47
C THR A 205 15.33 6.33 -4.34
N THR A 206 15.48 7.09 -3.25
CA THR A 206 16.81 7.47 -2.80
C THR A 206 17.46 6.13 -2.55
N GLY A 207 18.33 5.71 -3.47
CA GLY A 207 19.14 4.54 -3.28
C GLY A 207 19.84 4.71 -1.94
N PHE A 208 19.31 4.07 -0.91
CA PHE A 208 20.20 3.42 0.03
C PHE A 208 20.97 2.46 -0.86
N GLY A 209 22.13 2.92 -1.32
CA GLY A 209 23.13 2.04 -1.86
C GLY A 209 23.19 0.88 -0.88
N SER A 210 23.12 -0.33 -1.43
CA SER A 210 23.74 -1.47 -0.80
C SER A 210 25.00 -0.95 -0.10
N SER A 211 25.19 -1.30 1.16
CA SER A 211 26.53 -1.26 1.75
C SER A 211 27.38 -2.29 1.01
N GLU A 212 27.61 -2.07 -0.29
CA GLU A 212 28.63 -2.71 -1.07
C GLU A 212 29.93 -2.14 -0.54
N PHE A 213 30.57 -2.96 0.28
CA PHE A 213 31.97 -2.80 0.65
C PHE A 213 32.77 -2.48 -0.61
N CYS A 214 33.44 -1.33 -0.63
CA CYS A 214 34.47 -1.06 -1.64
C CYS A 214 35.52 -2.19 -1.55
N PRO A 215 35.77 -2.97 -2.61
CA PRO A 215 36.67 -4.12 -2.56
C PRO A 215 38.17 -3.74 -2.44
N LEU A 216 38.49 -2.47 -2.19
CA LEU A 216 39.85 -1.93 -2.12
C LEU A 216 40.11 -1.18 -0.81
N SER A 217 39.90 -1.80 0.35
CA SER A 217 40.49 -1.29 1.59
C SER A 217 40.49 -2.35 2.71
N ARG A 218 41.69 -2.77 3.13
CA ARG A 218 41.93 -3.52 4.38
C ARG A 218 42.17 -2.59 5.59
N SER A 219 41.63 -1.39 5.58
CA SER A 219 41.83 -0.40 6.65
C SER A 219 40.50 0.16 7.14
N ARG A 220 40.39 0.37 8.47
CA ARG A 220 39.21 0.96 9.15
C ARG A 220 39.05 2.45 8.81
N ILE A 221 38.68 2.76 7.57
CA ILE A 221 38.30 4.10 7.14
C ILE A 221 36.91 3.98 6.52
N LEU A 222 35.96 4.77 7.05
CA LEU A 222 34.59 4.81 6.56
C LEU A 222 34.57 5.56 5.22
N TRP A 223 34.28 4.85 4.13
CA TRP A 223 34.08 5.44 2.81
C TRP A 223 32.58 5.50 2.51
N LYS A 224 32.11 6.62 1.97
CA LYS A 224 30.75 6.73 1.42
C LYS A 224 30.81 6.71 -0.10
N TRP A 225 30.03 5.82 -0.70
CA TRP A 225 29.79 5.78 -2.13
C TRP A 225 28.74 6.81 -2.52
N LYS A 226 29.02 7.62 -3.54
CA LYS A 226 28.05 8.60 -4.06
C LYS A 226 27.49 8.09 -5.39
N ALA A 227 26.25 7.59 -5.34
CA ALA A 227 25.55 7.11 -6.53
C ALA A 227 25.10 8.32 -7.38
N GLY A 228 25.95 8.70 -8.33
CA GLY A 228 25.69 9.77 -9.30
C GLY A 228 26.92 10.11 -10.14
N ASP A 229 28.12 10.00 -9.56
CA ASP A 229 29.40 10.31 -10.21
C ASP A 229 30.39 9.12 -10.20
N ALA A 230 30.01 7.98 -9.61
CA ALA A 230 30.84 6.77 -9.46
C ALA A 230 32.19 7.04 -8.77
N THR A 231 32.24 8.04 -7.88
CA THR A 231 33.47 8.39 -7.14
C THR A 231 33.39 8.03 -5.66
N CYS A 232 34.52 7.59 -5.10
CA CYS A 232 34.70 7.41 -3.66
C CYS A 232 35.33 8.68 -3.07
N SER A 233 34.63 9.34 -2.15
CA SER A 233 35.15 10.51 -1.44
C SER A 233 35.38 10.21 0.03
N ARG A 234 36.53 10.66 0.55
CA ARG A 234 36.92 10.54 1.96
C ARG A 234 36.26 11.67 2.76
N GLU A 235 35.37 11.34 3.68
CA GLU A 235 34.84 12.30 4.64
C GLU A 235 35.65 12.18 5.94
N LEU A 236 36.51 13.15 6.23
CA LEU A 236 37.21 13.25 7.51
C LEU A 236 36.20 13.69 8.57
N VAL A 237 35.75 12.74 9.38
CA VAL A 237 34.99 13.04 10.60
C VAL A 237 35.89 13.88 11.51
N ARG A 238 35.61 15.17 11.65
CA ARG A 238 36.18 15.97 12.74
C ARG A 238 35.45 15.57 14.02
N PRO A 239 36.16 15.17 15.09
CA PRO A 239 35.54 15.02 16.39
C PRO A 239 35.25 16.42 16.95
N ASP A 240 34.00 16.67 17.32
CA ASP A 240 33.66 17.69 18.33
C ASP A 240 33.91 17.13 19.74
#